data_AF-A0A0Q7UBH0-F1
#
_entry.id   AF-A0A0Q7UBH0-F1
#
_cell.length_a   1.000
_cell.length_b   1.000
_cell.length_c   1.000
_cell.angle_alpha   90.00
_cell.angle_beta   90.00
_cell.angle_gamma   90.00
#
_symmetry.space_group_name_H-M   'P 1'
#
loop_
_entity.id
_entity.type
_entity.pdbx_description
1 polymer ?
#
loop_
_entity_poly.entity_id
_entity_poly.type
_entity_poly.pdbx_seq_one_letter_code
_entity_poly.pdbx_strand_id
1 'polypeptide(L)'
;MTVDEASLGVARRSAVTIAPARTYNQNHVARAPTPGKRRLSIYWTWSYPWEAQRDPAAMENRFSTLTEVRNVLWPHYETPEWSAARFLQGIAGTLELFHRSTLSFQRIAEAATGHPVAVFQRVDQAGFPQPIDERILDDTDTLMVFGLDHLLADQEADVAEVEAIRQWLRREGTCLLLAPHHDVGFTDDLAQRQMEYLHHGDALVPRQQRFGRYTRSLIKALGVPVHNIWGLRPALVKGTKDIAPLTAARDLDRLGLLANVPTLNFHPHLPHYEVTGADAASIHVLARQPVDLDRPHPFTAAGATEFNSLLWMPPQGDRAGDILVVDSTHFTTLFGGTDSLESFWRNLALMDSRKATVRPHV
;
A
#
# COMPACT_ATOMS: atom_id res chain seq x y z
N MET A 1 66.69 8.64 35.78
CA MET A 1 65.99 8.50 34.48
C MET A 1 64.51 8.34 34.79
N THR A 2 63.80 9.46 34.78
CA THR A 2 62.34 9.52 35.00
C THR A 2 61.69 9.56 33.62
N VAL A 3 60.81 8.59 33.33
CA VAL A 3 59.95 8.60 32.15
C VAL A 3 58.49 8.48 32.59
N ASP A 4 57.85 9.63 32.43
CA ASP A 4 56.44 10.02 32.35
C ASP A 4 55.38 8.93 32.13
N GLU A 5 54.39 8.90 33.03
CA GLU A 5 53.06 8.31 32.82
C GLU A 5 52.16 9.31 32.10
N ALA A 6 52.13 9.28 30.77
CA ALA A 6 51.12 9.99 30.00
C ALA A 6 50.84 9.29 28.67
N SER A 7 49.92 8.32 28.66
CA SER A 7 49.02 8.03 27.53
C SER A 7 48.12 6.82 27.86
N LEU A 8 47.15 7.00 28.75
CA LEU A 8 46.00 6.11 28.80
C LEU A 8 45.03 6.55 27.70
N GLY A 9 45.10 5.82 26.59
CA GLY A 9 44.26 6.02 25.41
C GLY A 9 42.78 6.04 25.79
N VAL A 10 42.12 7.14 25.45
CA VAL A 10 40.68 7.21 25.32
C VAL A 10 40.29 6.22 24.23
N ALA A 11 39.78 5.06 24.65
CA ALA A 11 39.13 4.12 23.75
C ALA A 11 37.94 4.86 23.11
N ARG A 12 38.10 5.27 21.85
CA ARG A 12 36.98 5.68 21.00
C ARG A 12 35.99 4.53 21.03
N ARG A 13 34.82 4.76 21.64
CA ARG A 13 33.66 3.91 21.42
C ARG A 13 33.46 3.85 19.91
N SER A 14 33.74 2.70 19.29
CA SER A 14 33.35 2.46 17.90
C SER A 14 31.87 2.77 17.82
N ALA A 15 31.52 3.81 17.06
CA ALA A 15 30.13 4.03 16.69
C ALA A 15 29.68 2.73 16.04
N VAL A 16 28.66 2.09 16.62
CA VAL A 16 27.99 0.97 15.95
C VAL A 16 27.41 1.57 14.69
N THR A 17 28.07 1.34 13.55
CA THR A 17 27.52 1.73 12.26
C THR A 17 26.28 0.90 12.05
N ILE A 18 25.11 1.51 12.24
CA ILE A 18 23.82 0.88 11.97
C ILE A 18 23.82 0.49 10.49
N ALA A 19 23.59 -0.78 10.18
CA ALA A 19 23.52 -1.25 8.81
C ALA A 19 22.37 -0.55 8.07
N PRO A 20 22.59 -0.04 6.84
CA PRO A 20 21.54 0.65 6.09
C PRO A 20 20.33 -0.26 5.85
N ALA A 21 19.16 0.35 5.64
CA ALA A 21 17.98 -0.38 5.16
C ALA A 21 18.31 -1.09 3.83
N ARG A 22 17.55 -2.13 3.50
CA ARG A 22 17.78 -2.93 2.28
C ARG A 22 16.65 -2.76 1.28
N THR A 23 17.04 -2.54 0.03
CA THR A 23 16.17 -2.71 -1.14
C THR A 23 16.52 -4.04 -1.80
N TYR A 24 15.87 -4.41 -2.91
CA TYR A 24 16.04 -5.72 -3.55
C TYR A 24 17.52 -6.10 -3.73
N ASN A 25 17.98 -7.07 -2.95
CA ASN A 25 19.34 -7.62 -2.93
C ASN A 25 20.49 -6.61 -2.77
N GLN A 26 20.25 -5.42 -2.19
CA GLN A 26 21.30 -4.43 -1.96
C GLN A 26 21.01 -3.50 -0.78
N ASN A 27 22.05 -2.87 -0.27
CA ASN A 27 21.90 -1.79 0.71
C ASN A 27 21.29 -0.55 0.03
N HIS A 28 20.34 0.08 0.72
CA HIS A 28 19.75 1.33 0.28
C HIS A 28 20.77 2.46 0.31
N VAL A 29 20.75 3.28 -0.74
CA VAL A 29 21.51 4.52 -0.82
C VAL A 29 20.54 5.67 -0.64
N ALA A 30 20.66 6.38 0.48
CA ALA A 30 19.78 7.50 0.80
C ALA A 30 19.84 8.58 -0.29
N ARG A 31 18.67 9.13 -0.62
CA ARG A 31 18.47 10.18 -1.61
C ARG A 31 18.63 11.55 -0.92
N ALA A 32 19.50 12.39 -1.47
CA ALA A 32 19.64 13.75 -0.97
C ALA A 32 18.32 14.52 -1.12
N PRO A 33 17.90 15.30 -0.10
CA PRO A 33 16.67 16.07 -0.19
C PRO A 33 16.79 17.16 -1.26
N THR A 34 15.73 17.33 -2.07
CA THR A 34 15.61 18.45 -3.02
C THR A 34 14.42 19.31 -2.65
N PRO A 35 14.58 20.63 -2.40
CA PRO A 35 13.47 21.50 -2.03
C PRO A 35 12.29 21.40 -3.00
N GLY A 36 11.08 21.22 -2.45
CA GLY A 36 9.84 21.10 -3.23
C GLY A 36 9.64 19.77 -3.95
N LYS A 37 10.55 18.80 -3.80
CA LYS A 37 10.46 17.48 -4.43
C LYS A 37 10.42 16.37 -3.40
N ARG A 38 9.41 15.51 -3.47
CA ARG A 38 9.17 14.47 -2.47
C ARG A 38 9.98 13.20 -2.77
N ARG A 39 10.48 12.56 -1.73
CA ARG A 39 11.01 11.20 -1.76
C ARG A 39 9.90 10.21 -1.37
N LEU A 40 9.41 9.46 -2.35
CA LEU A 40 8.37 8.45 -2.15
C LEU A 40 9.02 7.09 -1.92
N SER A 41 8.50 6.32 -0.97
CA SER A 41 8.99 4.99 -0.65
C SER A 41 7.83 4.00 -0.53
N ILE A 42 7.98 2.81 -1.10
CA ILE A 42 7.07 1.67 -0.94
C ILE A 42 7.63 0.75 0.14
N TYR A 43 6.77 0.28 1.02
CA TYR A 43 7.07 -0.75 2.01
C TYR A 43 6.06 -1.89 1.88
N TRP A 44 6.51 -3.03 1.39
CA TRP A 44 5.70 -4.26 1.37
C TRP A 44 5.70 -4.90 2.75
N THR A 45 4.54 -5.19 3.28
CA THR A 45 4.40 -5.67 4.67
C THR A 45 4.68 -7.16 4.85
N TRP A 46 4.78 -7.91 3.76
CA TRP A 46 4.97 -9.35 3.80
C TRP A 46 6.34 -9.75 4.33
N SER A 47 6.42 -11.01 4.76
CA SER A 47 7.67 -11.75 4.71
C SER A 47 7.76 -12.49 3.37
N TYR A 48 8.65 -12.03 2.48
CA TYR A 48 8.80 -12.66 1.16
C TYR A 48 9.05 -14.18 1.25
N PRO A 49 10.02 -14.69 2.04
CA PRO A 49 10.26 -16.13 2.09
C PRO A 49 9.10 -16.91 2.70
N TRP A 50 8.32 -16.31 3.61
CA TRP A 50 7.14 -16.97 4.18
C TRP A 50 6.02 -17.09 3.14
N GLU A 51 5.73 -16.01 2.42
CA GLU A 51 4.69 -15.98 1.39
C GLU A 51 5.06 -16.86 0.17
N ALA A 52 6.31 -16.76 -0.30
CA ALA A 52 6.79 -17.48 -1.47
C ALA A 52 6.77 -19.01 -1.30
N GLN A 53 6.88 -19.50 -0.06
CA GLN A 53 6.96 -20.93 0.28
C GLN A 53 5.63 -21.52 0.74
N ARG A 54 4.52 -20.77 0.65
CA ARG A 54 3.19 -21.31 0.95
C ARG A 54 2.89 -22.51 0.06
N ASP A 55 2.20 -23.49 0.62
CA ASP A 55 1.84 -24.73 -0.09
C ASP A 55 0.95 -24.41 -1.30
N PRO A 56 1.38 -24.70 -2.55
CA PRO A 56 0.54 -24.49 -3.73
C PRO A 56 -0.77 -25.29 -3.70
N ALA A 57 -0.82 -26.40 -2.95
CA ALA A 57 -2.04 -27.19 -2.78
C ALA A 57 -3.02 -26.58 -1.76
N ALA A 58 -2.58 -25.63 -0.93
CA ALA A 58 -3.49 -24.89 -0.06
C ALA A 58 -4.47 -24.10 -0.91
N MET A 59 -5.76 -24.09 -0.55
CA MET A 59 -6.79 -23.43 -1.36
C MET A 59 -7.03 -21.97 -0.97
N GLU A 60 -6.67 -21.58 0.25
CA GLU A 60 -7.10 -20.33 0.88
C GLU A 60 -5.92 -19.63 1.56
N ASN A 61 -6.00 -18.30 1.69
CA ASN A 61 -4.98 -17.44 2.33
C ASN A 61 -3.54 -17.76 1.86
N ARG A 62 -3.36 -17.77 0.54
CA ARG A 62 -2.08 -17.68 -0.14
C ARG A 62 -2.24 -16.82 -1.39
N PHE A 63 -1.14 -16.36 -1.93
CA PHE A 63 -1.13 -15.81 -3.29
C PHE A 63 -1.33 -16.92 -4.32
N SER A 64 -1.82 -16.54 -5.49
CA SER A 64 -1.79 -17.41 -6.66
C SER A 64 -0.35 -17.80 -7.01
N THR A 65 -0.19 -18.95 -7.64
CA THR A 65 1.01 -19.26 -8.42
C THR A 65 0.96 -18.51 -9.76
N LEU A 66 2.11 -18.29 -10.41
CA LEU A 66 2.08 -17.78 -11.78
C LEU A 66 1.31 -18.73 -12.72
N THR A 67 1.39 -20.04 -12.52
CA THR A 67 0.61 -20.99 -13.33
C THR A 67 -0.89 -20.70 -13.25
N GLU A 68 -1.44 -20.42 -12.06
CA GLU A 68 -2.84 -20.03 -11.90
C GLU A 68 -3.14 -18.68 -12.57
N VAL A 69 -2.25 -17.69 -12.42
CA VAL A 69 -2.35 -16.39 -13.13
C VAL A 69 -2.44 -16.59 -14.63
N ARG A 70 -1.56 -17.42 -15.21
CA ARG A 70 -1.52 -17.72 -16.65
C ARG A 70 -2.80 -18.39 -17.13
N ASN A 71 -3.32 -19.33 -16.35
CA ASN A 71 -4.55 -20.05 -16.68
C ASN A 71 -5.77 -19.12 -16.66
N VAL A 72 -5.92 -18.30 -15.61
CA VAL A 72 -7.08 -17.42 -15.46
C VAL A 72 -7.05 -16.24 -16.43
N LEU A 73 -5.87 -15.66 -16.65
CA LEU A 73 -5.70 -14.45 -17.48
C LEU A 73 -5.27 -14.76 -18.92
N TRP A 74 -5.38 -16.02 -19.36
CA TRP A 74 -5.10 -16.41 -20.75
C TRP A 74 -5.85 -15.51 -21.76
N PRO A 75 -5.22 -15.09 -22.88
CA PRO A 75 -3.86 -15.41 -23.33
C PRO A 75 -2.79 -14.39 -22.88
N HIS A 76 -3.08 -13.45 -21.98
CA HIS A 76 -2.22 -12.28 -21.73
C HIS A 76 -0.79 -12.63 -21.28
N TYR A 77 -0.61 -13.79 -20.66
CA TYR A 77 0.68 -14.27 -20.18
C TYR A 77 1.31 -15.36 -21.05
N GLU A 78 0.81 -15.57 -22.28
CA GLU A 78 1.32 -16.58 -23.21
C GLU A 78 2.34 -16.01 -24.16
N THR A 79 3.39 -15.47 -23.56
CA THR A 79 4.54 -14.91 -24.26
C THR A 79 5.82 -15.53 -23.70
N PRO A 80 6.95 -15.51 -24.46
CA PRO A 80 8.21 -16.08 -24.01
C PRO A 80 8.69 -15.53 -22.67
N GLU A 81 8.35 -14.27 -22.37
CA GLU A 81 8.66 -13.58 -21.13
C GLU A 81 8.21 -14.33 -19.87
N TRP A 82 7.03 -14.95 -19.91
CA TRP A 82 6.42 -15.64 -18.76
C TRP A 82 6.66 -17.15 -18.75
N SER A 83 7.48 -17.63 -19.68
CA SER A 83 7.86 -19.05 -19.74
C SER A 83 8.64 -19.47 -18.50
N ALA A 84 8.61 -20.77 -18.19
CA ALA A 84 9.35 -21.33 -17.05
C ALA A 84 10.88 -21.09 -17.11
N ALA A 85 11.42 -20.84 -18.30
CA ALA A 85 12.83 -20.51 -18.50
C ALA A 85 13.17 -19.04 -18.17
N ARG A 86 12.17 -18.15 -18.09
CA ARG A 86 12.37 -16.70 -17.96
C ARG A 86 11.68 -16.08 -16.74
N PHE A 87 10.70 -16.76 -16.15
CA PHE A 87 9.97 -16.25 -15.00
C PHE A 87 9.62 -17.35 -14.01
N LEU A 88 9.58 -16.99 -12.72
CA LEU A 88 9.24 -17.88 -11.63
C LEU A 88 7.79 -18.36 -11.76
N GLN A 89 7.56 -19.67 -11.79
CA GLN A 89 6.21 -20.22 -12.05
C GLN A 89 5.35 -20.43 -10.78
N GLY A 90 5.98 -20.45 -9.60
CA GLY A 90 5.29 -20.63 -8.32
C GLY A 90 4.71 -19.33 -7.76
N ILE A 91 4.43 -19.32 -6.45
CA ILE A 91 3.92 -18.14 -5.72
C ILE A 91 4.91 -16.97 -5.77
N ALA A 92 6.21 -17.25 -5.69
CA ALA A 92 7.25 -16.26 -5.86
C ALA A 92 7.09 -15.45 -7.17
N GLY A 93 6.60 -16.08 -8.25
CA GLY A 93 6.29 -15.38 -9.50
C GLY A 93 5.22 -14.31 -9.34
N THR A 94 4.14 -14.59 -8.61
CA THR A 94 3.10 -13.60 -8.34
C THR A 94 3.62 -12.46 -7.45
N LEU A 95 4.49 -12.74 -6.48
CA LEU A 95 5.16 -11.68 -5.69
C LEU A 95 6.01 -10.77 -6.59
N GLU A 96 6.78 -11.34 -7.52
CA GLU A 96 7.53 -10.56 -8.50
C GLU A 96 6.63 -9.79 -9.47
N LEU A 97 5.44 -10.31 -9.82
CA LEU A 97 4.46 -9.54 -10.59
C LEU A 97 4.01 -8.28 -9.87
N PHE A 98 3.77 -8.33 -8.54
CA PHE A 98 3.44 -7.13 -7.78
C PHE A 98 4.58 -6.11 -7.86
N HIS A 99 5.84 -6.50 -7.65
CA HIS A 99 6.98 -5.61 -7.84
C HIS A 99 7.00 -4.98 -9.24
N ARG A 100 6.91 -5.81 -10.29
CA ARG A 100 6.91 -5.34 -11.68
C ARG A 100 5.75 -4.41 -12.00
N SER A 101 4.57 -4.66 -11.44
CA SER A 101 3.36 -3.87 -11.69
C SER A 101 3.42 -2.46 -11.09
N THR A 102 4.29 -2.22 -10.11
CA THR A 102 4.50 -0.87 -9.57
C THR A 102 5.47 -0.02 -10.38
N LEU A 103 6.19 -0.59 -11.36
CA LEU A 103 7.21 0.14 -12.12
C LEU A 103 6.66 1.36 -12.88
N SER A 104 5.40 1.32 -13.34
CA SER A 104 4.77 2.47 -13.97
C SER A 104 4.49 3.61 -12.98
N PHE A 105 4.00 3.29 -11.78
CA PHE A 105 3.90 4.26 -10.69
C PHE A 105 5.28 4.85 -10.36
N GLN A 106 6.30 4.00 -10.19
CA GLN A 106 7.66 4.45 -9.88
C GLN A 106 8.20 5.43 -10.92
N ARG A 107 8.02 5.13 -12.21
CA ARG A 107 8.43 6.00 -13.33
C ARG A 107 7.73 7.35 -13.30
N ILE A 108 6.42 7.37 -13.04
CA ILE A 108 5.63 8.61 -12.99
C ILE A 108 6.01 9.45 -11.77
N ALA A 109 6.17 8.81 -10.61
CA ALA A 109 6.63 9.47 -9.39
C ALA A 109 8.03 10.07 -9.59
N GLU A 110 8.98 9.30 -10.14
CA GLU A 110 10.33 9.78 -10.42
C GLU A 110 10.34 10.92 -11.45
N ALA A 111 9.54 10.84 -12.51
CA ALA A 111 9.42 11.93 -13.47
C ALA A 111 8.86 13.21 -12.82
N ALA A 112 7.95 13.07 -11.86
CA ALA A 112 7.35 14.21 -11.16
C ALA A 112 8.27 14.81 -10.07
N THR A 113 9.08 13.99 -9.39
CA THR A 113 9.88 14.42 -8.23
C THR A 113 11.38 14.44 -8.50
N GLY A 114 11.86 13.92 -9.62
CA GLY A 114 13.28 13.71 -9.86
C GLY A 114 13.96 12.75 -8.87
N HIS A 115 13.18 12.01 -8.08
CA HIS A 115 13.69 11.04 -7.11
C HIS A 115 13.16 9.64 -7.45
N PRO A 116 14.03 8.63 -7.62
CA PRO A 116 13.57 7.25 -7.79
C PRO A 116 12.81 6.80 -6.54
N VAL A 117 11.80 5.96 -6.71
CA VAL A 117 11.04 5.38 -5.58
C VAL A 117 11.88 4.29 -4.91
N ALA A 118 12.09 4.40 -3.60
CA ALA A 118 12.75 3.34 -2.83
C ALA A 118 11.72 2.26 -2.48
N VAL A 119 12.09 0.98 -2.62
CA VAL A 119 11.19 -0.16 -2.39
C VAL A 119 11.79 -1.07 -1.33
N PHE A 120 11.12 -1.13 -0.19
CA PHE A 120 11.47 -1.94 0.97
C PHE A 120 10.47 -3.08 1.15
N GLN A 121 10.86 -4.11 1.88
CA GLN A 121 10.01 -5.22 2.28
C GLN A 121 10.26 -5.54 3.75
N ARG A 122 9.22 -5.86 4.51
CA ARG A 122 9.35 -6.19 5.93
C ARG A 122 10.34 -7.33 6.17
N VAL A 123 10.26 -8.39 5.36
CA VAL A 123 11.36 -9.35 5.23
C VAL A 123 11.68 -9.51 3.76
N ASP A 124 12.91 -9.17 3.38
CA ASP A 124 13.36 -9.23 1.99
C ASP A 124 13.50 -10.68 1.48
N GLN A 125 13.78 -10.83 0.18
CA GLN A 125 13.94 -12.14 -0.48
C GLN A 125 14.99 -13.03 0.20
N ALA A 126 16.01 -12.43 0.82
CA ALA A 126 17.08 -13.14 1.49
C ALA A 126 16.80 -13.38 2.99
N GLY A 127 15.60 -13.03 3.47
CA GLY A 127 15.18 -13.28 4.84
C GLY A 127 15.60 -12.20 5.84
N PHE A 128 16.10 -11.04 5.39
CA PHE A 128 16.52 -9.98 6.30
C PHE A 128 15.33 -9.11 6.75
N PRO A 129 15.05 -9.01 8.06
CA PRO A 129 14.03 -8.10 8.58
C PRO A 129 14.41 -6.63 8.35
N GLN A 130 13.48 -5.85 7.79
CA GLN A 130 13.56 -4.41 7.63
C GLN A 130 12.38 -3.75 8.38
N PRO A 131 12.44 -3.63 9.72
CA PRO A 131 11.44 -2.85 10.44
C PRO A 131 11.41 -1.40 9.94
N ILE A 132 10.25 -0.75 10.02
CA ILE A 132 10.14 0.69 9.71
C ILE A 132 10.83 1.48 10.83
N ASP A 133 12.01 2.00 10.54
CA ASP A 133 12.83 2.79 11.46
C ASP A 133 13.51 3.97 10.73
N GLU A 134 14.40 4.70 11.41
CA GLU A 134 15.08 5.89 10.89
C GLU A 134 15.82 5.64 9.57
N ARG A 135 16.30 4.41 9.32
CA ARG A 135 17.02 4.06 8.08
C ARG A 135 16.12 4.18 6.85
N ILE A 136 14.80 4.01 7.03
CA ILE A 136 13.78 4.20 6.00
C ILE A 136 13.19 5.61 6.10
N LEU A 137 12.85 6.06 7.32
CA LEU A 137 12.07 7.27 7.56
C LEU A 137 12.85 8.56 7.26
N ASP A 138 14.15 8.62 7.54
CA ASP A 138 14.98 9.81 7.26
C ASP A 138 15.10 10.09 5.76
N ASP A 139 15.02 9.03 4.94
CA ASP A 139 15.03 9.11 3.48
C ASP A 139 13.65 9.27 2.82
N THR A 140 12.59 9.41 3.62
CA THR A 140 11.22 9.31 3.09
C THR A 140 10.38 10.53 3.48
N ASP A 141 9.68 11.09 2.51
CA ASP A 141 8.69 12.17 2.71
C ASP A 141 7.26 11.63 2.56
N THR A 142 7.04 10.64 1.69
CA THR A 142 5.80 9.84 1.64
C THR A 142 6.14 8.36 1.76
N LEU A 143 5.69 7.72 2.83
CA LEU A 143 5.84 6.28 3.04
C LEU A 143 4.53 5.57 2.70
N MET A 144 4.58 4.63 1.76
CA MET A 144 3.43 3.86 1.28
C MET A 144 3.54 2.43 1.78
N VAL A 145 2.70 2.07 2.76
CA VAL A 145 2.71 0.75 3.41
C VAL A 145 1.67 -0.15 2.74
N PHE A 146 2.14 -1.04 1.87
CA PHE A 146 1.30 -1.95 1.07
C PHE A 146 1.01 -3.23 1.83
N GLY A 147 -0.20 -3.30 2.39
CA GLY A 147 -0.69 -4.35 3.28
C GLY A 147 -1.16 -5.60 2.55
N LEU A 148 -0.22 -6.36 1.97
CA LEU A 148 -0.46 -7.62 1.29
C LEU A 148 0.08 -8.85 2.05
N ASP A 149 0.47 -8.70 3.32
CA ASP A 149 0.74 -9.85 4.19
C ASP A 149 -0.56 -10.60 4.51
N HIS A 150 -0.56 -11.93 4.40
CA HIS A 150 -1.72 -12.70 4.84
C HIS A 150 -1.86 -12.65 6.37
N LEU A 151 -3.09 -12.67 6.90
CA LEU A 151 -3.33 -12.67 8.36
C LEU A 151 -2.61 -13.83 9.09
N LEU A 152 -2.43 -14.95 8.38
CA LEU A 152 -1.73 -16.14 8.84
C LEU A 152 -0.22 -15.92 9.07
N ALA A 153 0.38 -14.90 8.45
CA ALA A 153 1.77 -14.55 8.65
C ALA A 153 2.03 -13.88 10.01
N ASP A 154 0.96 -13.52 10.74
CA ASP A 154 1.01 -12.97 12.10
C ASP A 154 1.90 -11.71 12.20
N GLN A 155 2.03 -10.96 11.11
CA GLN A 155 2.87 -9.76 11.07
C GLN A 155 2.16 -8.61 11.78
N GLU A 156 2.77 -8.07 12.82
CA GLU A 156 2.32 -6.86 13.51
C GLU A 156 3.47 -5.86 13.62
N ALA A 157 3.13 -4.57 13.66
CA ALA A 157 4.08 -3.51 13.89
C ALA A 157 4.55 -3.52 15.35
N ASP A 158 5.86 -3.55 15.54
CA ASP A 158 6.43 -3.46 16.88
C ASP A 158 6.25 -2.05 17.45
N VAL A 159 6.28 -1.95 18.78
CA VAL A 159 6.18 -0.66 19.48
C VAL A 159 7.23 0.33 18.98
N ALA A 160 8.45 -0.13 18.69
CA ALA A 160 9.52 0.71 18.16
C ALA A 160 9.19 1.28 16.76
N GLU A 161 8.57 0.48 15.88
CA GLU A 161 8.15 0.93 14.55
C GLU A 161 7.04 2.00 14.67
N VAL A 162 6.06 1.77 15.57
CA VAL A 162 4.98 2.71 15.82
C VAL A 162 5.51 4.04 16.36
N GLU A 163 6.44 4.01 17.32
CA GLU A 163 7.06 5.23 17.86
C GLU A 163 7.90 5.97 16.82
N ALA A 164 8.66 5.24 15.99
CA ALA A 164 9.43 5.83 14.89
C ALA A 164 8.51 6.55 13.89
N ILE A 165 7.39 5.92 13.50
CA ILE A 165 6.39 6.52 12.62
C ILE A 165 5.72 7.74 13.27
N ARG A 166 5.33 7.65 14.56
CA ARG A 166 4.75 8.78 15.29
C ARG A 166 5.70 9.97 15.33
N GLN A 167 6.98 9.74 15.62
CA GLN A 167 8.01 10.77 15.64
C GLN A 167 8.21 11.39 14.25
N TRP A 168 8.27 10.55 13.21
CA TRP A 168 8.40 11.02 11.82
C TRP A 168 7.20 11.87 11.38
N LEU A 169 5.98 11.48 11.77
CA LEU A 169 4.74 12.21 11.50
C LEU A 169 4.62 13.56 12.25
N ARG A 170 5.53 13.89 13.18
CA ARG A 170 5.63 15.24 13.77
C ARG A 170 6.28 16.24 12.81
N ARG A 171 6.92 15.78 11.73
CA ARG A 171 7.56 16.63 10.72
C ARG A 171 6.54 17.08 9.67
N GLU A 172 6.43 18.38 9.46
CA GLU A 172 5.62 18.96 8.39
C GLU A 172 5.98 18.38 7.02
N GLY A 173 4.97 18.19 6.18
CA GLY A 173 5.12 17.68 4.82
C GLY A 173 5.37 16.17 4.72
N THR A 174 5.34 15.43 5.84
CA THR A 174 5.32 13.96 5.79
C THR A 174 3.93 13.41 5.45
N CYS A 175 3.88 12.25 4.81
CA CYS A 175 2.62 11.58 4.47
C CYS A 175 2.75 10.07 4.63
N LEU A 176 1.98 9.48 5.55
CA LEU A 176 1.85 8.03 5.67
C LEU A 176 0.65 7.56 4.85
N LEU A 177 0.88 6.74 3.84
CA LEU A 177 -0.18 6.07 3.09
C LEU A 177 -0.28 4.62 3.57
N LEU A 178 -1.40 4.29 4.22
CA LEU A 178 -1.73 2.95 4.66
C LEU A 178 -2.61 2.28 3.61
N ALA A 179 -2.14 1.19 3.02
CA ALA A 179 -2.83 0.51 1.94
C ALA A 179 -3.13 -0.95 2.27
N PRO A 180 -4.01 -1.23 3.26
CA PRO A 180 -4.45 -2.59 3.50
C PRO A 180 -5.37 -3.04 2.35
N HIS A 181 -5.18 -4.29 1.91
CA HIS A 181 -6.02 -4.89 0.89
C HIS A 181 -7.36 -5.38 1.48
N HIS A 182 -8.01 -6.38 0.89
CA HIS A 182 -9.32 -6.85 1.33
C HIS A 182 -9.30 -7.92 2.43
N ASP A 183 -10.48 -8.12 3.01
CA ASP A 183 -10.85 -9.30 3.80
C ASP A 183 -11.96 -10.06 3.07
N VAL A 184 -11.60 -11.12 2.35
CA VAL A 184 -12.57 -12.01 1.69
C VAL A 184 -12.74 -13.26 2.54
N GLY A 185 -14.00 -13.62 2.80
CA GLY A 185 -14.37 -14.86 3.50
C GLY A 185 -14.00 -14.87 4.98
N PHE A 186 -14.16 -13.74 5.68
CA PHE A 186 -13.81 -13.61 7.11
C PHE A 186 -14.76 -14.34 8.07
N THR A 187 -15.91 -14.79 7.58
CA THR A 187 -16.93 -15.53 8.34
C THR A 187 -16.72 -17.04 8.26
N ASP A 188 -17.28 -17.84 9.17
CA ASP A 188 -17.36 -19.30 9.05
C ASP A 188 -18.59 -19.80 8.25
N ASP A 189 -19.50 -18.90 7.88
CA ASP A 189 -20.63 -19.21 7.02
C ASP A 189 -20.18 -19.46 5.57
N LEU A 190 -20.21 -20.74 5.16
CA LEU A 190 -19.83 -21.17 3.82
C LEU A 190 -20.75 -20.60 2.72
N ALA A 191 -22.03 -20.35 3.01
CA ALA A 191 -22.94 -19.77 2.05
C ALA A 191 -22.57 -18.31 1.79
N GLN A 192 -22.23 -17.56 2.84
CA GLN A 192 -21.71 -16.20 2.70
C GLN A 192 -20.37 -16.19 1.95
N ARG A 193 -19.41 -17.07 2.28
CA ARG A 193 -18.14 -17.14 1.52
C ARG A 193 -18.35 -17.42 0.04
N GLN A 194 -19.30 -18.29 -0.30
CA GLN A 194 -19.67 -18.56 -1.69
C GLN A 194 -20.29 -17.33 -2.37
N MET A 195 -21.13 -16.58 -1.66
CA MET A 195 -21.70 -15.33 -2.15
C MET A 195 -20.61 -14.29 -2.42
N GLU A 196 -19.68 -14.07 -1.48
CA GLU A 196 -18.54 -13.17 -1.64
C GLU A 196 -17.67 -13.57 -2.84
N TYR A 197 -17.39 -14.87 -3.02
CA TYR A 197 -16.66 -15.38 -4.17
C TYR A 197 -17.33 -15.04 -5.51
N LEU A 198 -18.64 -15.23 -5.59
CA LEU A 198 -19.43 -14.88 -6.77
C LEU A 198 -19.57 -13.36 -6.96
N HIS A 199 -19.50 -12.60 -5.86
CA HIS A 199 -19.55 -11.14 -5.88
C HIS A 199 -18.32 -10.54 -6.55
N HIS A 200 -17.11 -10.82 -6.03
CA HIS A 200 -15.90 -10.25 -6.63
C HIS A 200 -15.66 -10.82 -8.04
N GLY A 201 -15.89 -12.12 -8.22
CA GLY A 201 -15.79 -12.80 -9.51
C GLY A 201 -14.39 -12.87 -10.11
N ASP A 202 -13.37 -12.65 -9.29
CA ASP A 202 -11.99 -12.91 -9.65
C ASP A 202 -11.68 -14.39 -9.36
N ALA A 203 -11.33 -15.15 -10.38
CA ALA A 203 -11.00 -16.56 -10.23
C ALA A 203 -9.62 -16.80 -9.58
N LEU A 204 -8.78 -15.77 -9.43
CA LEU A 204 -7.51 -15.83 -8.69
C LEU A 204 -7.69 -15.66 -7.18
N VAL A 205 -8.83 -15.15 -6.75
CA VAL A 205 -9.16 -15.01 -5.33
C VAL A 205 -10.09 -16.15 -4.92
N PRO A 206 -9.70 -16.97 -3.94
CA PRO A 206 -10.51 -18.08 -3.49
C PRO A 206 -11.62 -17.60 -2.53
N ARG A 207 -12.34 -18.52 -1.89
CA ARG A 207 -13.47 -18.17 -1.01
C ARG A 207 -13.04 -17.52 0.30
N GLN A 208 -11.75 -17.56 0.61
CA GLN A 208 -11.13 -16.92 1.74
C GLN A 208 -9.69 -16.46 1.41
N GLN A 209 -9.52 -15.14 1.38
CA GLN A 209 -8.21 -14.53 1.27
C GLN A 209 -8.19 -13.22 2.06
N ARG A 210 -7.37 -13.21 3.11
CA ARG A 210 -7.41 -12.19 4.14
C ARG A 210 -6.03 -11.58 4.30
N PHE A 211 -5.95 -10.27 4.09
CA PHE A 211 -4.70 -9.52 4.03
C PHE A 211 -4.59 -8.43 5.09
N GLY A 212 -3.36 -7.93 5.22
CA GLY A 212 -3.06 -6.62 5.79
C GLY A 212 -3.00 -6.61 7.31
N ARG A 213 -2.59 -7.71 7.97
CA ARG A 213 -2.51 -7.72 9.44
C ARG A 213 -1.55 -6.65 9.95
N TYR A 214 -0.39 -6.53 9.31
CA TYR A 214 0.59 -5.51 9.69
C TYR A 214 0.00 -4.11 9.55
N THR A 215 -0.59 -3.78 8.40
CA THR A 215 -1.18 -2.45 8.17
C THR A 215 -2.38 -2.18 9.10
N ARG A 216 -3.19 -3.20 9.42
CA ARG A 216 -4.28 -3.10 10.42
C ARG A 216 -3.73 -2.83 11.83
N SER A 217 -2.60 -3.44 12.19
CA SER A 217 -1.93 -3.17 13.46
C SER A 217 -1.44 -1.72 13.54
N LEU A 218 -0.91 -1.17 12.44
CA LEU A 218 -0.56 0.25 12.35
C LEU A 218 -1.77 1.17 12.43
N ILE A 219 -2.87 0.87 11.72
CA ILE A 219 -4.13 1.61 11.80
C ILE A 219 -4.59 1.72 13.25
N LYS A 220 -4.63 0.59 13.97
CA LYS A 220 -5.01 0.55 15.39
C LYS A 220 -4.03 1.32 16.26
N ALA A 221 -2.73 1.09 16.12
CA ALA A 221 -1.71 1.71 16.96
C ALA A 221 -1.61 3.22 16.75
N LEU A 222 -1.84 3.72 15.53
CA LEU A 222 -1.82 5.14 15.20
C LEU A 222 -3.16 5.84 15.45
N GLY A 223 -4.19 5.12 15.91
CA GLY A 223 -5.51 5.69 16.19
C GLY A 223 -6.23 6.17 14.93
N VAL A 224 -5.99 5.52 13.79
CA VAL A 224 -6.72 5.83 12.54
C VAL A 224 -8.11 5.18 12.66
N PRO A 225 -9.22 5.95 12.63
CA PRO A 225 -10.56 5.44 12.94
C PRO A 225 -11.18 4.73 11.73
N VAL A 226 -10.51 3.69 11.25
CA VAL A 226 -10.91 2.90 10.07
C VAL A 226 -10.88 1.43 10.41
N HIS A 227 -11.95 0.74 10.01
CA HIS A 227 -11.99 -0.70 9.94
C HIS A 227 -11.91 -1.14 8.47
N ASN A 228 -10.90 -1.95 8.16
CA ASN A 228 -10.66 -2.49 6.82
C ASN A 228 -11.36 -3.86 6.68
N ILE A 229 -12.36 -3.93 5.81
CA ILE A 229 -13.23 -5.10 5.67
C ILE A 229 -13.71 -5.27 4.22
N TRP A 230 -14.13 -6.49 3.87
CA TRP A 230 -14.71 -6.89 2.59
C TRP A 230 -13.72 -6.95 1.41
N GLY A 231 -14.13 -7.65 0.35
CA GLY A 231 -13.59 -7.56 -1.00
C GLY A 231 -14.74 -7.29 -1.98
N LEU A 232 -15.05 -6.00 -2.17
CA LEU A 232 -16.18 -5.52 -2.93
C LEU A 232 -15.80 -5.29 -4.39
N ARG A 233 -16.70 -5.65 -5.30
CA ARG A 233 -16.55 -5.38 -6.72
C ARG A 233 -17.02 -3.97 -7.05
N PRO A 234 -16.17 -3.11 -7.62
CA PRO A 234 -16.60 -1.81 -8.14
C PRO A 234 -17.62 -2.00 -9.27
N ALA A 235 -18.58 -1.09 -9.37
CA ALA A 235 -19.51 -1.07 -10.48
C ALA A 235 -18.82 -0.63 -11.79
N LEU A 236 -19.36 -1.10 -12.90
CA LEU A 236 -19.07 -0.59 -14.24
C LEU A 236 -20.23 0.30 -14.71
N VAL A 237 -19.96 1.16 -15.67
CA VAL A 237 -21.02 1.89 -16.39
C VAL A 237 -21.89 0.86 -17.12
N LYS A 238 -23.21 0.93 -16.91
CA LYS A 238 -24.15 -0.04 -17.48
C LYS A 238 -24.00 -0.16 -18.99
N GLY A 239 -23.81 -1.39 -19.47
CA GLY A 239 -23.66 -1.69 -20.89
C GLY A 239 -22.25 -1.44 -21.46
N THR A 240 -21.28 -1.02 -20.66
CA THR A 240 -19.88 -0.83 -21.09
C THR A 240 -18.91 -1.63 -20.21
N LYS A 241 -17.62 -1.50 -20.50
CA LYS A 241 -16.53 -2.03 -19.66
C LYS A 241 -15.85 -0.94 -18.83
N ASP A 242 -16.39 0.28 -18.87
CA ASP A 242 -15.79 1.44 -18.21
C ASP A 242 -16.13 1.43 -16.73
N ILE A 243 -15.18 1.87 -15.91
CA ILE A 243 -15.34 1.95 -14.46
C ILE A 243 -16.37 3.03 -14.13
N ALA A 244 -17.30 2.74 -13.23
CA ALA A 244 -18.24 3.75 -12.76
C ALA A 244 -17.47 4.90 -12.06
N PRO A 245 -17.82 6.18 -12.34
CA PRO A 245 -17.15 7.32 -11.71
C PRO A 245 -17.23 7.31 -10.19
N LEU A 246 -16.21 7.90 -9.55
CA LEU A 246 -16.17 8.10 -8.10
C LEU A 246 -17.23 9.13 -7.67
N THR A 247 -17.82 8.89 -6.50
CA THR A 247 -18.46 9.94 -5.72
C THR A 247 -17.36 10.66 -4.94
N ALA A 248 -16.92 11.81 -5.44
CA ALA A 248 -15.75 12.56 -4.94
C ALA A 248 -16.17 13.78 -4.07
N ALA A 249 -15.69 13.83 -2.84
CA ALA A 249 -15.79 14.98 -1.92
C ALA A 249 -14.66 15.99 -2.19
N ARG A 250 -14.76 16.68 -3.34
CA ARG A 250 -13.69 17.58 -3.83
C ARG A 250 -13.45 18.79 -2.94
N ASP A 251 -14.45 19.23 -2.19
CA ASP A 251 -14.37 20.29 -1.19
C ASP A 251 -13.50 19.90 0.01
N LEU A 252 -13.40 18.60 0.31
CA LEU A 252 -12.54 18.05 1.35
C LEU A 252 -11.12 17.74 0.85
N ASP A 253 -10.90 17.61 -0.46
CA ASP A 253 -9.61 17.23 -1.06
C ASP A 253 -8.60 18.39 -1.12
N ARG A 254 -8.16 18.87 0.04
CA ARG A 254 -7.18 19.98 0.14
C ARG A 254 -5.79 19.60 -0.36
N LEU A 255 -5.51 18.31 -0.50
CA LEU A 255 -4.26 17.79 -1.07
C LEU A 255 -4.32 17.72 -2.61
N GLY A 256 -5.50 17.91 -3.21
CA GLY A 256 -5.70 17.83 -4.66
C GLY A 256 -5.42 16.43 -5.22
N LEU A 257 -5.67 15.37 -4.45
CA LEU A 257 -5.45 13.98 -4.87
C LEU A 257 -6.39 13.57 -6.01
N LEU A 258 -7.61 14.12 -6.05
CA LEU A 258 -8.67 13.77 -6.99
C LEU A 258 -8.73 14.71 -8.21
N ALA A 259 -7.77 15.62 -8.36
CA ALA A 259 -7.69 16.49 -9.53
C ALA A 259 -7.48 15.65 -10.81
N ASN A 260 -8.42 15.72 -11.75
CA ASN A 260 -8.44 14.88 -12.96
C ASN A 260 -8.49 13.36 -12.70
N VAL A 261 -9.06 12.95 -11.56
CA VAL A 261 -9.26 11.54 -11.21
C VAL A 261 -10.77 11.23 -11.18
N PRO A 262 -11.41 10.95 -12.33
CA PRO A 262 -12.82 10.54 -12.35
C PRO A 262 -13.04 9.11 -11.82
N THR A 263 -12.03 8.24 -11.90
CA THR A 263 -12.09 6.82 -11.49
C THR A 263 -10.80 6.40 -10.77
N LEU A 264 -10.89 5.42 -9.88
CA LEU A 264 -9.70 4.66 -9.48
C LEU A 264 -9.53 3.43 -10.40
N ASN A 265 -8.49 2.62 -10.19
CA ASN A 265 -8.27 1.41 -10.97
C ASN A 265 -9.41 0.40 -10.77
N PHE A 266 -9.66 -0.43 -11.78
CA PHE A 266 -10.59 -1.55 -11.61
C PHE A 266 -9.86 -2.72 -10.97
N HIS A 267 -10.27 -3.09 -9.77
CA HIS A 267 -9.82 -4.29 -9.09
C HIS A 267 -11.04 -5.01 -8.52
N PRO A 268 -11.25 -6.32 -8.76
CA PRO A 268 -12.57 -6.93 -8.55
C PRO A 268 -12.98 -7.12 -7.09
N HIS A 269 -12.08 -6.91 -6.14
CA HIS A 269 -12.27 -7.16 -4.70
C HIS A 269 -11.57 -6.08 -3.88
N LEU A 270 -12.05 -4.84 -3.98
CA LEU A 270 -11.52 -3.72 -3.21
C LEU A 270 -12.09 -3.69 -1.78
N PRO A 271 -11.29 -3.28 -0.79
CA PRO A 271 -11.77 -3.14 0.57
C PRO A 271 -12.76 -1.97 0.73
N HIS A 272 -13.66 -2.12 1.69
CA HIS A 272 -14.34 -1.01 2.32
C HIS A 272 -13.55 -0.51 3.53
N TYR A 273 -13.28 0.79 3.56
CA TYR A 273 -12.71 1.46 4.72
C TYR A 273 -13.84 2.09 5.54
N GLU A 274 -14.43 1.28 6.42
CA GLU A 274 -15.50 1.70 7.32
C GLU A 274 -14.95 2.70 8.34
N VAL A 275 -15.53 3.90 8.42
CA VAL A 275 -15.12 4.90 9.43
C VAL A 275 -15.78 4.53 10.75
N THR A 276 -14.98 4.31 11.79
CA THR A 276 -15.45 3.87 13.11
C THR A 276 -15.68 5.06 14.05
N GLY A 277 -16.58 4.87 15.03
CA GLY A 277 -17.10 5.94 15.89
C GLY A 277 -16.12 6.55 16.90
N ALA A 278 -16.56 7.64 17.54
CA ALA A 278 -15.86 8.63 18.38
C ALA A 278 -15.00 9.66 17.62
N ASP A 279 -14.09 9.23 16.74
CA ASP A 279 -13.15 10.13 16.05
C ASP A 279 -13.40 10.27 14.54
N ALA A 280 -14.62 9.95 14.09
CA ALA A 280 -15.00 10.02 12.67
C ALA A 280 -14.78 11.42 12.04
N ALA A 281 -14.80 12.50 12.84
CA ALA A 281 -14.52 13.86 12.37
C ALA A 281 -13.03 14.10 12.04
N SER A 282 -12.12 13.27 12.56
CA SER A 282 -10.67 13.40 12.34
C SER A 282 -10.23 12.86 10.96
N ILE A 283 -11.10 12.12 10.27
CA ILE A 283 -10.83 11.54 8.95
C ILE A 283 -11.89 11.96 7.93
N HIS A 284 -11.47 12.19 6.70
CA HIS A 284 -12.31 12.63 5.60
C HIS A 284 -12.40 11.52 4.55
N VAL A 285 -13.61 11.12 4.18
CA VAL A 285 -13.83 10.26 3.00
C VAL A 285 -13.75 11.14 1.76
N LEU A 286 -12.65 11.05 1.02
CA LEU A 286 -12.43 11.84 -0.19
C LEU A 286 -13.12 11.23 -1.40
N ALA A 287 -13.15 9.90 -1.50
CA ALA A 287 -13.83 9.21 -2.58
C ALA A 287 -14.57 7.96 -2.11
N ARG A 288 -15.73 7.74 -2.71
CA ARG A 288 -16.46 6.46 -2.68
C ARG A 288 -16.53 5.87 -4.08
N GLN A 289 -16.46 4.55 -4.15
CA GLN A 289 -16.70 3.79 -5.38
C GLN A 289 -18.10 3.18 -5.33
N PRO A 290 -18.91 3.33 -6.40
CA PRO A 290 -20.12 2.54 -6.55
C PRO A 290 -19.79 1.04 -6.55
N VAL A 291 -20.63 0.24 -5.90
CA VAL A 291 -20.50 -1.23 -5.85
C VAL A 291 -21.36 -1.88 -6.93
N ASP A 292 -20.92 -3.02 -7.47
CA ASP A 292 -21.68 -3.81 -8.43
C ASP A 292 -22.92 -4.42 -7.74
N LEU A 293 -24.10 -3.85 -8.03
CA LEU A 293 -25.38 -4.28 -7.45
C LEU A 293 -25.97 -5.53 -8.12
N ASP A 294 -25.48 -5.91 -9.30
CA ASP A 294 -25.96 -7.10 -10.00
C ASP A 294 -25.35 -8.39 -9.42
N ARG A 295 -24.39 -8.25 -8.50
CA ARG A 295 -23.71 -9.36 -7.84
C ARG A 295 -23.96 -9.27 -6.32
N PRO A 296 -24.82 -10.13 -5.75
CA PRO A 296 -25.21 -10.05 -4.34
C PRO A 296 -24.04 -10.13 -3.38
N HIS A 297 -24.11 -9.37 -2.28
CA HIS A 297 -23.14 -9.38 -1.19
C HIS A 297 -23.81 -8.91 0.11
N PRO A 298 -23.40 -9.35 1.31
CA PRO A 298 -23.99 -8.86 2.58
C PRO A 298 -24.02 -7.33 2.69
N PHE A 299 -22.94 -6.68 2.23
CA PHE A 299 -22.83 -5.21 2.14
C PHE A 299 -23.97 -4.57 1.32
N THR A 300 -24.28 -5.10 0.13
CA THR A 300 -25.35 -4.56 -0.72
C THR A 300 -26.73 -4.97 -0.24
N ALA A 301 -26.87 -6.15 0.36
CA ALA A 301 -28.10 -6.60 1.01
C ALA A 301 -28.51 -5.71 2.20
N ALA A 302 -27.52 -5.11 2.89
CA ALA A 302 -27.75 -4.11 3.92
C ALA A 302 -28.15 -2.72 3.38
N GLY A 303 -28.26 -2.56 2.05
CA GLY A 303 -28.69 -1.33 1.39
C GLY A 303 -27.57 -0.41 0.93
N ALA A 304 -26.30 -0.80 1.10
CA ALA A 304 -25.18 0.02 0.64
C ALA A 304 -25.01 -0.04 -0.88
N THR A 305 -24.83 1.12 -1.52
CA THR A 305 -24.64 1.27 -2.97
C THR A 305 -23.24 1.76 -3.35
N GLU A 306 -22.45 2.17 -2.36
CA GLU A 306 -21.10 2.69 -2.53
C GLU A 306 -20.23 2.29 -1.32
N PHE A 307 -18.92 2.20 -1.51
CA PHE A 307 -17.96 1.95 -0.43
C PHE A 307 -16.86 3.01 -0.41
N ASN A 308 -16.39 3.38 0.79
CA ASN A 308 -15.28 4.31 0.96
C ASN A 308 -13.98 3.69 0.43
N SER A 309 -13.29 4.40 -0.48
CA SER A 309 -12.10 3.88 -1.20
C SER A 309 -10.85 4.76 -1.07
N LEU A 310 -11.02 6.05 -0.77
CA LEU A 310 -9.91 6.96 -0.46
C LEU A 310 -10.28 7.83 0.74
N LEU A 311 -9.48 7.75 1.80
CA LEU A 311 -9.65 8.54 3.01
C LEU A 311 -8.39 9.35 3.31
N TRP A 312 -8.58 10.47 3.98
CA TRP A 312 -7.51 11.37 4.40
C TRP A 312 -7.73 11.86 5.83
N MET A 313 -6.72 11.69 6.67
CA MET A 313 -6.66 12.22 8.03
C MET A 313 -5.68 13.43 8.02
N PRO A 314 -6.18 14.67 7.99
CA PRO A 314 -5.33 15.88 7.98
C PRO A 314 -4.47 15.98 9.25
N PRO A 315 -3.40 16.78 9.26
CA PRO A 315 -2.61 17.06 10.46
C PRO A 315 -3.49 17.53 11.62
N GLN A 316 -3.23 17.01 12.83
CA GLN A 316 -4.00 17.35 14.02
C GLN A 316 -3.15 17.17 15.29
N GLY A 317 -3.22 18.16 16.19
CA GLY A 317 -2.45 18.17 17.43
C GLY A 317 -0.95 18.08 17.15
N ASP A 318 -0.31 17.11 17.76
CA ASP A 318 1.14 16.87 17.64
C ASP A 318 1.57 16.27 16.29
N ARG A 319 0.63 15.73 15.50
CA ARG A 319 0.89 15.16 14.18
C ARG A 319 0.81 16.26 13.13
N ALA A 320 1.96 16.59 12.53
CA ALA A 320 2.06 17.55 11.45
C ALA A 320 1.97 16.92 10.04
N GLY A 321 2.13 15.59 9.95
CA GLY A 321 2.03 14.83 8.70
C GLY A 321 0.62 14.34 8.38
N ASP A 322 0.36 14.11 7.10
CA ASP A 322 -0.88 13.53 6.58
C ASP A 322 -0.93 12.01 6.76
N ILE A 323 -2.12 11.44 6.95
CA ILE A 323 -2.34 9.99 6.79
C ILE A 323 -3.39 9.75 5.70
N LEU A 324 -3.10 8.87 4.75
CA LEU A 324 -4.00 8.45 3.69
C LEU A 324 -4.34 6.97 3.86
N VAL A 325 -5.58 6.59 3.52
CA VAL A 325 -5.99 5.18 3.43
C VAL A 325 -6.57 4.92 2.05
N VAL A 326 -5.94 4.03 1.28
CA VAL A 326 -6.32 3.66 -0.09
C VAL A 326 -5.68 2.34 -0.47
N ASP A 327 -6.37 1.52 -1.25
CA ASP A 327 -5.92 0.16 -1.57
C ASP A 327 -4.60 0.12 -2.38
N SER A 328 -3.75 -0.86 -2.10
CA SER A 328 -2.43 -0.98 -2.73
C SER A 328 -2.52 -1.28 -4.23
N THR A 329 -3.59 -1.94 -4.69
CA THR A 329 -3.77 -2.26 -6.11
C THR A 329 -3.98 -1.02 -6.98
N HIS A 330 -4.34 0.12 -6.36
CA HIS A 330 -4.33 1.43 -7.03
C HIS A 330 -2.93 1.94 -7.39
N PHE A 331 -1.87 1.23 -7.03
CA PHE A 331 -0.48 1.55 -7.42
C PHE A 331 0.15 0.48 -8.32
N THR A 332 -0.67 -0.45 -8.80
CA THR A 332 -0.25 -1.56 -9.65
C THR A 332 -0.91 -1.47 -11.01
N THR A 333 -0.19 -1.85 -12.06
CA THR A 333 -0.76 -2.03 -13.41
C THR A 333 -1.19 -3.46 -13.70
N LEU A 334 -1.16 -4.35 -12.69
CA LEU A 334 -1.40 -5.78 -12.87
C LEU A 334 -2.81 -6.06 -13.40
N PHE A 335 -3.78 -5.25 -12.97
CA PHE A 335 -5.19 -5.38 -13.31
C PHE A 335 -5.64 -4.30 -14.31
N GLY A 336 -4.69 -3.72 -15.06
CA GLY A 336 -4.90 -2.61 -15.98
C GLY A 336 -4.35 -1.29 -15.44
N GLY A 337 -4.47 -0.24 -16.25
CA GLY A 337 -4.07 1.12 -15.92
C GLY A 337 -4.86 2.12 -16.76
N THR A 338 -5.13 3.29 -16.19
CA THR A 338 -5.89 4.35 -16.83
C THR A 338 -5.19 5.69 -16.64
N ASP A 339 -5.46 6.66 -17.52
CA ASP A 339 -4.97 8.04 -17.37
C ASP A 339 -5.41 8.67 -16.03
N SER A 340 -6.57 8.24 -15.51
CA SER A 340 -7.07 8.62 -14.19
C SER A 340 -6.13 8.14 -13.07
N LEU A 341 -5.64 6.91 -13.18
CA LEU A 341 -4.69 6.32 -12.22
C LEU A 341 -3.32 7.02 -12.28
N GLU A 342 -2.83 7.33 -13.48
CA GLU A 342 -1.60 8.11 -13.65
C GLU A 342 -1.72 9.52 -13.05
N SER A 343 -2.89 10.16 -13.19
CA SER A 343 -3.19 11.45 -12.59
C SER A 343 -3.18 11.37 -11.06
N PHE A 344 -3.78 10.33 -10.48
CA PHE A 344 -3.74 10.09 -9.04
C PHE A 344 -2.29 9.93 -8.52
N TRP A 345 -1.46 9.15 -9.21
CA TRP A 345 -0.05 8.96 -8.86
C TRP A 345 0.74 10.27 -8.91
N ARG A 346 0.53 11.06 -9.97
CA ARG A 346 1.16 12.38 -10.10
C ARG A 346 0.72 13.34 -9.00
N ASN A 347 -0.56 13.33 -8.66
CA ASN A 347 -1.11 14.17 -7.60
C ASN A 347 -0.50 13.82 -6.23
N LEU A 348 -0.36 12.52 -5.91
CA LEU A 348 0.31 12.06 -4.70
C LEU A 348 1.78 12.51 -4.67
N ALA A 349 2.49 12.38 -5.78
CA ALA A 349 3.88 12.83 -5.90
C ALA A 349 4.06 14.35 -5.71
N LEU A 350 3.02 15.14 -5.96
CA LEU A 350 3.02 16.62 -5.96
C LEU A 350 2.16 17.26 -4.85
N MET A 351 1.73 16.51 -3.82
CA MET A 351 0.75 16.97 -2.82
C MET A 351 1.11 18.28 -2.08
N ASP A 352 2.41 18.59 -1.91
CA ASP A 352 2.86 19.80 -1.18
C ASP A 352 3.46 20.88 -2.07
N SER A 353 3.96 20.54 -3.27
CA SER A 353 4.45 21.53 -4.23
C SER A 353 3.33 22.45 -4.75
N ARG A 354 2.06 22.03 -4.62
CA ARG A 354 0.87 22.82 -4.97
C ARG A 354 0.44 23.82 -3.90
N LYS A 355 0.86 23.65 -2.63
CA LYS A 355 0.62 24.66 -1.58
C LYS A 355 1.55 25.87 -1.73
N ALA A 356 2.73 25.67 -2.32
CA ALA A 356 3.71 26.73 -2.57
C ALA A 356 3.25 27.74 -3.64
N THR A 357 2.41 27.33 -4.59
CA THR A 357 1.87 28.19 -5.66
C THR A 357 0.64 29.01 -5.25
N VAL A 358 0.07 28.79 -4.05
CA VAL A 358 -1.14 29.48 -3.57
C VAL A 358 -0.84 30.47 -2.43
N ARG A 359 0.43 30.76 -2.11
CA ARG A 359 0.74 31.93 -1.28
C ARG A 359 0.65 33.19 -2.15
N PRO A 360 -0.33 34.09 -1.96
CA PRO A 360 -0.20 35.42 -2.54
C PRO A 360 1.00 36.07 -1.87
N HIS A 361 1.88 36.69 -2.66
CA HIS A 361 2.75 37.71 -2.13
C HIS A 361 1.86 38.77 -1.46
N VAL A 362 1.86 38.78 -0.14
CA VAL A 362 1.41 39.91 0.68
C VAL A 362 2.65 40.48 1.35
#